data_AF-A0A9P1FWP5-F1
#
_entry.id   AF-A0A9P1FWP5-F1
#
_cell.length_a   1.000
_cell.length_b   1.000
_cell.length_c   1.000
_cell.angle_alpha   90.00
_cell.angle_beta   90.00
_cell.angle_gamma   90.00
#
_symmetry.space_group_name_H-M   'P 1'
#
loop_
_entity.id
_entity.type
_entity.pdbx_description
1 polymer ?
#
loop_
_entity_poly.entity_id
_entity_poly.type
_entity_poly.pdbx_seq_one_letter_code
_entity_poly.pdbx_strand_id
1 'polypeptide(L)'
;MCCSSATTTRTTSILFWRSPLACAAAAGKCGQRHCLHHHHQTEVVIGVFCNTAIENAGADKELASIKQVYTKSNQVSTLKKIFYEIDSSGSDEVSIEDLEEAMRGGELKNFLESMGISTDDVWTPCILLDTDRSGTIDLEEFVTGCMQLHGPAKSMQLAQMRFENRGSRRILKQLQQDVHVMKSLMNANTATEHF
;
A
#
# COMPACT_ATOMS: atom_id res chain seq x y z
N MET A 1 -28.80 23.64 -53.90
CA MET A 1 -27.86 24.63 -53.35
C MET A 1 -28.57 25.45 -52.28
N CYS A 2 -28.23 25.22 -51.00
CA CYS A 2 -28.20 26.27 -49.98
C CYS A 2 -26.99 25.91 -49.09
N CYS A 3 -25.90 26.65 -49.31
CA CYS A 3 -24.68 26.84 -48.51
C CYS A 3 -24.13 25.63 -47.74
N SER A 4 -23.05 24.96 -48.17
CA SER A 4 -21.66 25.45 -48.23
C SER A 4 -21.16 26.19 -46.98
N SER A 5 -20.09 25.61 -46.43
CA SER A 5 -18.96 26.23 -45.71
C SER A 5 -19.23 27.04 -44.44
N ALA A 6 -19.00 26.40 -43.29
CA ALA A 6 -18.29 27.00 -42.17
C ALA A 6 -17.43 25.91 -41.50
N THR A 7 -16.23 25.74 -42.03
CA THR A 7 -15.06 25.20 -41.33
C THR A 7 -14.81 26.04 -40.08
N THR A 8 -14.18 25.44 -39.04
CA THR A 8 -13.73 26.05 -37.77
C THR A 8 -14.81 25.97 -36.69
N THR A 9 -14.73 25.14 -35.65
CA THR A 9 -13.58 24.96 -34.75
C THR A 9 -13.62 23.58 -34.11
N ARG A 10 -12.47 22.90 -34.13
CA ARG A 10 -12.17 21.71 -33.33
C ARG A 10 -12.53 21.94 -31.85
N THR A 11 -12.84 20.82 -31.18
CA THR A 11 -12.56 20.52 -29.76
C THR A 11 -13.53 20.83 -28.61
N THR A 12 -14.77 21.32 -28.80
CA THR A 12 -15.66 21.60 -27.62
C THR A 12 -17.07 20.99 -27.63
N SER A 13 -17.39 20.01 -28.48
CA SER A 13 -18.77 19.47 -28.54
C SER A 13 -18.96 18.02 -28.06
N ILE A 14 -17.90 17.30 -27.64
CA ILE A 14 -18.07 15.94 -27.10
C ILE A 14 -18.76 15.94 -25.72
N LEU A 15 -18.76 17.07 -25.00
CA LEU A 15 -19.39 17.16 -23.68
C LEU A 15 -20.85 17.63 -23.68
N PHE A 16 -21.43 18.01 -24.82
CA PHE A 16 -22.76 18.61 -24.84
C PHE A 16 -23.93 17.60 -24.86
N TRP A 17 -23.64 16.30 -24.90
CA TRP A 17 -24.65 15.24 -25.00
C TRP A 17 -24.60 14.22 -23.85
N ARG A 18 -24.32 14.67 -22.61
CA ARG A 18 -24.38 13.79 -21.42
C ARG A 18 -25.77 13.73 -20.74
N SER A 19 -26.79 14.40 -21.26
CA SER A 19 -28.16 14.31 -20.72
C SER A 19 -29.10 13.63 -21.73
N PRO A 20 -29.71 12.46 -21.40
CA PRO A 20 -30.69 11.79 -22.26
C PRO A 20 -31.86 12.70 -22.67
N LEU A 21 -32.21 13.67 -21.81
CA LEU A 21 -33.30 14.61 -22.01
C LEU A 21 -33.07 15.64 -23.13
N ALA A 22 -31.81 16.03 -23.38
CA ALA A 22 -31.49 16.99 -24.45
C ALA A 22 -31.65 16.37 -25.85
N CYS A 23 -31.48 15.04 -25.97
CA CYS A 23 -31.62 14.30 -27.22
C CYS A 23 -33.09 14.06 -27.60
N ALA A 24 -33.94 13.77 -26.61
CA ALA A 24 -35.37 13.64 -26.80
C ALA A 24 -36.02 14.93 -27.34
N ALA A 25 -35.54 16.10 -26.93
CA ALA A 25 -36.06 17.39 -27.37
C ALA A 25 -35.74 17.71 -28.85
N ALA A 26 -34.63 17.20 -29.39
CA ALA A 26 -34.27 17.38 -30.81
C ALA A 26 -34.98 16.37 -31.74
N ALA A 27 -35.30 15.17 -31.25
CA ALA A 27 -35.96 14.12 -32.03
C ALA A 27 -37.43 14.42 -32.38
N GLY A 28 -38.10 15.29 -31.60
CA GLY A 28 -39.49 15.67 -31.84
C GLY A 28 -39.76 16.48 -33.11
N LYS A 29 -38.72 16.96 -33.81
CA LYS A 29 -38.86 17.79 -35.04
C LYS A 29 -38.47 17.08 -36.34
N CYS A 30 -37.94 15.85 -36.28
CA CYS A 30 -37.51 15.13 -37.49
C CYS A 30 -38.25 13.79 -37.58
N GLY A 31 -39.37 13.77 -38.33
CA GLY A 31 -40.20 12.59 -38.58
C GLY A 31 -39.56 11.57 -39.53
N GLN A 32 -38.28 11.27 -39.40
CA GLN A 32 -37.57 10.29 -40.22
C GLN A 32 -37.16 9.08 -39.39
N ARG A 33 -37.68 7.90 -39.76
CA ARG A 33 -37.39 6.58 -39.14
C ARG A 33 -35.91 6.19 -39.17
N HIS A 34 -35.07 6.97 -39.86
CA HIS A 34 -33.63 6.74 -40.00
C HIS A 34 -32.84 7.09 -38.72
N CYS A 35 -33.34 7.96 -37.85
CA CYS A 35 -32.63 8.37 -36.62
C CYS A 35 -32.69 7.33 -35.49
N LEU A 36 -33.77 6.54 -35.39
CA LEU A 36 -33.93 5.49 -34.37
C LEU A 36 -32.98 4.31 -34.58
N HIS A 37 -32.61 4.01 -35.83
CA HIS A 37 -31.70 2.91 -36.13
C HIS A 37 -30.25 3.21 -35.70
N HIS A 38 -29.85 4.48 -35.73
CA HIS A 38 -28.52 4.92 -35.33
C HIS A 38 -28.29 4.89 -33.81
N HIS A 39 -29.33 5.18 -33.00
CA HIS A 39 -29.25 5.15 -31.54
C HIS A 39 -29.09 3.72 -30.99
N HIS A 40 -29.79 2.75 -31.61
CA HIS A 40 -29.73 1.36 -31.20
C HIS A 40 -28.37 0.71 -31.53
N GLN A 41 -27.75 1.11 -32.65
CA GLN A 41 -26.41 0.65 -33.01
C GLN A 41 -25.32 1.16 -32.04
N THR A 42 -25.46 2.38 -31.50
CA THR A 42 -24.47 2.90 -30.55
C THR A 42 -24.53 2.23 -29.18
N GLU A 43 -25.71 1.82 -28.70
CA GLU A 43 -25.86 1.15 -27.40
C GLU A 43 -25.28 -0.27 -27.40
N VAL A 44 -25.48 -1.02 -28.48
CA VAL A 44 -24.90 -2.36 -28.66
C VAL A 44 -23.37 -2.29 -28.67
N VAL A 45 -22.82 -1.27 -29.35
CA VAL A 45 -21.37 -1.06 -29.43
C VAL A 45 -20.79 -0.69 -28.06
N ILE A 46 -21.46 0.16 -27.28
CA ILE A 46 -21.05 0.49 -25.90
C ILE A 46 -21.11 -0.76 -25.00
N GLY A 47 -22.12 -1.63 -25.17
CA GLY A 47 -22.24 -2.88 -24.43
C GLY A 47 -21.06 -3.84 -24.66
N VAL A 48 -20.64 -4.03 -25.92
CA VAL A 48 -19.49 -4.87 -26.26
C VAL A 48 -18.19 -4.32 -25.66
N PHE A 49 -17.95 -3.02 -25.75
CA PHE A 49 -16.75 -2.40 -25.17
C PHE A 49 -16.75 -2.41 -23.64
N CYS A 50 -17.89 -2.24 -22.99
CA CYS A 50 -18.00 -2.37 -21.54
C CYS A 50 -17.69 -3.80 -21.07
N ASN A 51 -18.16 -4.82 -21.81
CA ASN A 51 -17.88 -6.21 -21.47
C ASN A 51 -16.38 -6.52 -21.60
N THR A 52 -15.75 -6.10 -22.70
CA THR A 52 -14.29 -6.24 -22.88
C THR A 52 -13.52 -5.46 -21.81
N ALA A 53 -13.95 -4.26 -21.44
CA ALA A 53 -13.30 -3.48 -20.38
C ALA A 53 -13.42 -4.14 -19.00
N ILE A 54 -14.57 -4.75 -18.68
CA ILE A 54 -14.81 -5.48 -17.42
C ILE A 54 -13.99 -6.78 -17.39
N GLU A 55 -13.96 -7.53 -18.49
CA GLU A 55 -13.17 -8.75 -18.62
C GLU A 55 -11.67 -8.46 -18.51
N ASN A 56 -11.18 -7.40 -19.17
CA ASN A 56 -9.79 -6.96 -19.06
C ASN A 56 -9.43 -6.52 -17.64
N ALA A 57 -10.31 -5.77 -16.96
CA ALA A 57 -10.08 -5.37 -15.58
C ALA A 57 -10.04 -6.59 -14.62
N GLY A 58 -10.82 -7.63 -14.91
CA GLY A 58 -10.76 -8.90 -14.21
C GLY A 58 -9.44 -9.64 -14.43
N ALA A 59 -9.02 -9.75 -15.69
CA ALA A 59 -7.76 -10.38 -16.08
C ALA A 59 -6.54 -9.66 -15.49
N ASP A 60 -6.53 -8.33 -15.47
CA ASP A 60 -5.45 -7.53 -14.86
C ASP A 60 -5.31 -7.81 -13.36
N LYS A 61 -6.44 -7.94 -12.65
CA LYS A 61 -6.45 -8.29 -11.22
C LYS A 61 -5.92 -9.71 -10.99
N GLU A 62 -6.33 -10.67 -11.82
CA GLU A 62 -5.87 -12.05 -11.73
C GLU A 62 -4.36 -12.15 -12.00
N LEU A 63 -3.87 -11.51 -13.07
CA LEU A 63 -2.44 -11.41 -13.38
C LEU A 63 -1.62 -10.75 -12.26
N ALA A 64 -2.13 -9.68 -11.67
CA ALA A 64 -1.49 -9.02 -10.53
C ALA A 64 -1.39 -9.97 -9.31
N SER A 65 -2.46 -10.73 -9.04
CA SER A 65 -2.48 -11.70 -7.94
C SER A 65 -1.48 -12.85 -8.17
N ILE A 66 -1.42 -13.37 -9.39
CA ILE A 66 -0.47 -14.42 -9.80
C ILE A 66 0.96 -13.91 -9.64
N LYS A 67 1.27 -12.71 -10.16
CA LYS A 67 2.60 -12.08 -10.04
C LYS A 67 3.03 -11.95 -8.57
N GLN A 68 2.12 -11.59 -7.68
CA GLN A 68 2.40 -11.47 -6.25
C GLN A 68 2.76 -12.82 -5.62
N VAL A 69 2.06 -13.91 -5.98
CA VAL A 69 2.35 -15.26 -5.49
C VAL A 69 3.73 -15.72 -5.96
N TYR A 70 4.05 -15.55 -7.24
CA TYR A 70 5.36 -15.89 -7.78
C TYR A 70 6.50 -15.13 -7.11
N THR A 71 6.32 -13.82 -6.90
CA THR A 71 7.34 -12.97 -6.25
C THR A 71 7.62 -13.48 -4.84
N LYS A 72 6.59 -13.80 -4.05
CA LYS A 72 6.74 -14.36 -2.70
C LYS A 72 7.45 -15.72 -2.72
N SER A 73 7.09 -16.61 -3.64
CA SER A 73 7.71 -17.93 -3.74
C SER A 73 9.20 -17.84 -4.09
N ASN A 74 9.58 -16.92 -4.99
CA ASN A 74 10.98 -16.67 -5.34
C ASN A 74 11.77 -16.04 -4.19
N GLN A 75 11.14 -15.17 -3.39
CA GLN A 75 11.78 -14.61 -2.20
C GLN A 75 12.06 -15.70 -1.16
N VAL A 76 11.09 -16.58 -0.90
CA VAL A 76 11.27 -17.71 0.02
C VAL A 76 12.38 -18.65 -0.45
N SER A 77 12.43 -19.00 -1.73
CA SER A 77 13.47 -19.89 -2.25
C SER A 77 14.86 -19.27 -2.21
N THR A 78 14.97 -17.95 -2.39
CA THR A 78 16.24 -17.22 -2.26
C THR A 78 16.69 -17.15 -0.80
N LEU A 79 15.78 -16.82 0.13
CA LEU A 79 16.08 -16.81 1.57
C LEU A 79 16.56 -18.17 2.07
N LYS A 80 15.93 -19.26 1.62
CA LYS A 80 16.38 -20.61 1.98
C LYS A 80 17.82 -20.88 1.52
N LYS A 81 18.20 -20.45 0.32
CA LYS A 81 19.57 -20.62 -0.18
C LYS A 81 20.57 -19.85 0.67
N ILE A 82 20.28 -18.58 0.94
CA ILE A 82 21.12 -17.71 1.77
C ILE A 82 21.27 -18.31 3.17
N PHE A 83 20.21 -18.86 3.76
CA PHE A 83 20.28 -19.51 5.07
C PHE A 83 21.29 -20.66 5.10
N TYR A 84 21.24 -21.56 4.11
CA TYR A 84 22.19 -22.67 4.01
C TYR A 84 23.63 -22.24 3.68
N GLU A 85 23.82 -21.05 3.12
CA GLU A 85 25.15 -20.48 2.92
C GLU A 85 25.74 -19.91 4.22
N ILE A 86 24.88 -19.44 5.13
CA ILE A 86 25.28 -18.91 6.44
C ILE A 86 25.51 -20.05 7.44
N ASP A 87 24.64 -21.06 7.44
CA ASP A 87 24.78 -22.25 8.30
C ASP A 87 25.90 -23.18 7.80
N SER A 88 27.14 -22.77 8.06
CA SER A 88 28.33 -23.57 7.76
C SER A 88 28.48 -24.79 8.68
N SER A 89 27.81 -24.79 9.83
CA SER A 89 27.78 -25.86 10.82
C SER A 89 26.86 -27.01 10.45
N GLY A 90 25.86 -26.79 9.60
CA GLY A 90 24.81 -27.75 9.28
C GLY A 90 23.92 -28.07 10.48
N SER A 91 23.74 -27.11 11.39
CA SER A 91 22.88 -27.23 12.58
C SER A 91 21.40 -27.00 12.27
N ASP A 92 21.06 -26.54 11.07
CA ASP A 92 19.74 -25.99 10.71
C ASP A 92 19.32 -24.78 11.57
N GLU A 93 20.29 -24.19 12.28
CA GLU A 93 20.16 -23.01 13.13
C GLU A 93 21.34 -22.06 12.85
N VAL A 94 21.05 -20.77 12.81
CA VAL A 94 22.05 -19.70 12.61
C VAL A 94 22.23 -18.92 13.91
N SER A 95 23.48 -18.79 14.36
CA SER A 95 23.80 -17.96 15.53
C SER A 95 23.71 -16.47 15.22
N ILE A 96 23.56 -15.64 16.24
CA ILE A 96 23.54 -14.18 16.07
C ILE A 96 24.87 -13.69 15.49
N GLU A 97 25.99 -14.32 15.86
CA GLU A 97 27.31 -14.00 15.36
C GLU A 97 27.45 -14.29 13.85
N ASP A 98 27.00 -15.47 13.40
CA ASP A 98 27.02 -15.85 11.99
C ASP A 98 26.12 -14.95 11.15
N LEU A 99 24.95 -14.59 11.69
CA LEU A 99 24.05 -13.64 11.06
C LEU A 99 24.68 -12.24 10.97
N GLU A 100 25.40 -11.80 12.01
CA GLU A 100 26.08 -10.51 12.03
C GLU A 100 27.20 -10.45 10.99
N GLU A 101 27.93 -11.54 10.80
CA GLU A 101 28.93 -11.67 9.74
C GLU A 101 28.29 -11.64 8.34
N ALA A 102 27.20 -12.39 8.14
CA ALA A 102 26.45 -12.39 6.89
C ALA A 102 25.89 -11.00 6.52
N MET A 103 25.53 -10.18 7.51
CA MET A 103 25.02 -8.82 7.30
C MET A 103 26.13 -7.76 7.08
N ARG A 104 27.40 -8.03 7.40
CA ARG A 104 28.50 -7.06 7.21
C ARG A 104 28.97 -6.89 5.76
N GLY A 105 28.59 -7.78 4.86
CA GLY A 105 28.94 -7.66 3.43
C GLY A 105 28.48 -8.82 2.54
N GLY A 106 27.60 -9.70 3.05
CA GLY A 106 27.15 -10.90 2.36
C GLY A 106 25.94 -10.70 1.46
N GLU A 107 25.55 -11.79 0.79
CA GLU A 107 24.35 -11.86 -0.06
C GLU A 107 23.08 -11.50 0.71
N LEU A 108 23.02 -11.83 2.00
CA LEU A 108 21.92 -11.49 2.89
C LEU A 108 21.64 -9.99 2.94
N LYS A 109 22.69 -9.17 3.12
CA LYS A 109 22.54 -7.71 3.19
C LYS A 109 21.92 -7.16 1.91
N ASN A 110 22.48 -7.54 0.76
CA ASN A 110 21.99 -7.10 -0.55
C ASN A 110 20.54 -7.53 -0.78
N PHE A 111 20.18 -8.74 -0.34
CA PHE A 111 18.83 -9.25 -0.45
C PHE A 111 17.83 -8.49 0.45
N LEU A 112 18.19 -8.24 1.71
CA LEU A 112 17.38 -7.44 2.64
C LEU A 112 17.19 -5.99 2.14
N GLU A 113 18.23 -5.37 1.59
CA GLU A 113 18.14 -4.04 0.99
C GLU A 113 17.28 -4.04 -0.28
N SER A 114 17.32 -5.10 -1.09
CA SER A 114 16.42 -5.27 -2.24
C SER A 114 14.94 -5.41 -1.81
N MET A 115 14.73 -5.88 -0.58
CA MET A 115 13.45 -5.90 0.13
C MET A 115 13.21 -4.62 0.94
N GLY A 116 13.97 -3.54 0.73
CA GLY A 116 13.74 -2.25 1.40
C GLY A 116 13.88 -2.30 2.93
N ILE A 117 14.53 -3.31 3.49
CA ILE A 117 14.84 -3.41 4.90
C ILE A 117 16.20 -2.73 5.09
N SER A 118 16.24 -1.65 5.90
CA SER A 118 17.52 -1.03 6.28
C SER A 118 18.28 -2.01 7.18
N THR A 119 19.54 -2.24 6.80
CA THR A 119 20.50 -3.11 7.50
C THR A 119 21.52 -2.29 8.30
N ASP A 120 21.25 -0.99 8.51
CA ASP A 120 22.16 -0.05 9.20
C ASP A 120 22.41 -0.46 10.66
N ASP A 121 21.46 -1.17 11.26
CA ASP A 121 21.60 -1.81 12.56
C ASP A 121 21.32 -3.30 12.41
N VAL A 122 22.37 -4.11 12.57
CA VAL A 122 22.31 -5.57 12.45
C VAL A 122 21.60 -6.20 13.64
N TRP A 123 21.62 -5.53 14.79
CA TRP A 123 21.03 -6.03 16.03
C TRP A 123 19.50 -6.05 15.98
N THR A 124 18.91 -5.03 15.35
CA THR A 124 17.45 -4.90 15.26
C THR A 124 16.79 -6.06 14.49
N PRO A 125 17.26 -6.46 13.29
CA PRO A 125 16.79 -7.66 12.60
C PRO A 125 16.96 -8.93 13.43
N CYS A 126 18.11 -9.15 14.08
CA CYS A 126 18.34 -10.36 14.87
C CYS A 126 17.28 -10.54 15.97
N ILE A 127 17.01 -9.49 16.75
CA ILE A 127 15.95 -9.54 17.79
C ILE A 127 14.56 -9.76 17.20
N LEU A 128 14.32 -9.27 15.99
CA LEU A 128 13.00 -9.37 15.38
C LEU A 128 12.75 -10.74 14.73
N LEU A 129 13.81 -11.45 14.36
CA LEU A 129 13.75 -12.78 13.76
C LEU A 129 13.64 -13.87 14.84
N ASP A 130 14.40 -13.74 15.94
CA ASP A 130 14.36 -14.65 17.09
C ASP A 130 13.05 -14.47 17.88
N THR A 131 12.02 -15.23 17.53
CA THR A 131 10.68 -15.10 18.13
C THR A 131 10.55 -15.83 19.45
N ASP A 132 11.28 -16.92 19.63
CA ASP A 132 11.26 -17.74 20.84
C ASP A 132 12.29 -17.30 21.90
N ARG A 133 13.20 -16.39 21.54
CA ARG A 133 14.33 -15.91 22.37
C ARG A 133 15.30 -17.01 22.74
N SER A 134 15.46 -18.00 21.86
CA SER A 134 16.46 -19.06 22.00
C SER A 134 17.89 -18.50 21.88
N GLY A 135 18.07 -17.36 21.20
CA GLY A 135 19.37 -16.80 20.86
C GLY A 135 19.99 -17.42 19.61
N THR A 136 19.29 -18.35 18.95
CA THR A 136 19.58 -18.83 17.60
C THR A 136 18.36 -18.56 16.71
N ILE A 137 18.54 -18.65 15.40
CA ILE A 137 17.45 -18.40 14.44
C ILE A 137 17.33 -19.64 13.57
N ASP A 138 16.17 -20.30 13.63
CA ASP A 138 15.88 -21.43 12.76
C ASP A 138 15.47 -21.00 11.35
N LEU A 139 15.40 -21.96 10.42
CA LEU A 139 15.03 -21.67 9.03
C LEU A 139 13.63 -21.06 8.89
N GLU A 140 12.66 -21.51 9.71
CA GLU A 140 11.29 -21.04 9.64
C GLU A 140 11.17 -19.61 10.16
N GLU A 141 11.82 -19.29 11.27
CA GLU A 141 11.97 -17.96 11.85
C GLU A 141 12.68 -17.01 10.90
N PHE A 142 13.79 -17.44 10.28
CA PHE A 142 14.53 -16.65 9.31
C PHE A 142 13.67 -16.27 8.10
N VAL A 143 13.04 -17.26 7.45
CA VAL A 143 12.23 -17.03 6.26
C VAL A 143 10.99 -16.23 6.61
N THR A 144 10.26 -16.63 7.65
CA THR A 144 9.01 -16.00 8.05
C THR A 144 9.25 -14.57 8.52
N GLY A 145 10.27 -14.37 9.34
CA GLY A 145 10.66 -13.06 9.84
C GLY A 145 11.09 -12.12 8.71
N CYS A 146 11.94 -12.56 7.77
CA CYS A 146 12.31 -11.75 6.60
C CYS A 146 11.10 -11.40 5.71
N MET A 147 10.18 -12.34 5.51
CA MET A 147 8.96 -12.12 4.72
C MET A 147 7.97 -11.17 5.42
N GLN A 148 7.89 -11.22 6.76
CA GLN A 148 7.08 -10.30 7.55
C GLN A 148 7.69 -8.89 7.58
N LEU A 149 9.03 -8.80 7.64
CA LEU A 149 9.78 -7.54 7.65
C LEU A 149 9.52 -6.68 6.41
N HIS A 150 9.17 -7.29 5.27
CA HIS A 150 8.92 -6.63 3.98
C HIS A 150 7.49 -6.88 3.42
N GLY A 151 6.49 -7.02 4.31
CA GLY A 151 5.11 -7.26 3.90
C GLY A 151 4.23 -5.99 3.81
N PRO A 152 3.22 -5.96 2.91
CA PRO A 152 2.14 -4.96 2.98
C PRO A 152 1.40 -5.01 4.34
N ALA A 153 1.37 -6.17 5.00
CA ALA A 153 0.86 -6.33 6.36
C ALA A 153 1.61 -5.46 7.39
N LYS A 154 2.95 -5.38 7.30
CA LYS A 154 3.76 -4.55 8.20
C LYS A 154 3.55 -3.05 7.93
N SER A 155 3.37 -2.67 6.66
CA SER A 155 3.03 -1.27 6.32
C SER A 155 1.71 -0.82 6.97
N MET A 156 0.72 -1.72 7.03
CA MET A 156 -0.55 -1.48 7.69
C MET A 156 -0.42 -1.46 9.22
N GLN A 157 0.31 -2.40 9.81
CA GLN A 157 0.58 -2.41 11.25
C GLN A 157 1.35 -1.16 11.71
N LEU A 158 2.34 -0.70 10.93
CA LEU A 158 3.04 0.57 11.18
C LEU A 158 2.11 1.78 11.06
N ALA A 159 1.19 1.78 10.10
CA ALA A 159 0.18 2.84 9.97
C ALA A 159 -0.76 2.87 11.19
N GLN A 160 -1.19 1.70 11.68
CA GLN A 160 -1.99 1.55 12.88
C GLN A 160 -1.22 2.02 14.12
N MET A 161 0.03 1.58 14.31
CA MET A 161 0.88 2.01 15.42
C MET A 161 1.08 3.54 15.41
N ARG A 162 1.31 4.14 14.23
CA ARG A 162 1.39 5.60 14.08
C ARG A 162 0.07 6.30 14.43
N PHE A 163 -1.07 5.68 14.16
CA PHE A 163 -2.37 6.20 14.55
C PHE A 163 -2.56 6.16 16.07
N GLU A 164 -2.29 5.02 16.71
CA GLU A 164 -2.38 4.84 18.15
C GLU A 164 -1.42 5.77 18.91
N ASN A 165 -0.16 5.86 18.45
CA ASN A 165 0.85 6.75 19.02
C ASN A 165 0.44 8.23 18.94
N ARG A 166 -0.24 8.66 17.86
CA ARG A 166 -0.83 10.01 17.79
C ARG A 166 -1.90 10.22 18.85
N GLY A 167 -2.72 9.21 19.15
CA GLY A 167 -3.68 9.23 20.26
C GLY A 167 -2.98 9.41 21.60
N SER A 168 -2.00 8.55 21.91
CA SER A 168 -1.22 8.62 23.16
C SER A 168 -0.51 9.97 23.33
N ARG A 169 0.07 10.52 22.25
CA ARG A 169 0.72 11.85 22.28
C ARG A 169 -0.26 12.99 22.62
N ARG A 170 -1.52 12.92 22.20
CA ARG A 170 -2.54 13.92 22.56
C ARG A 170 -2.87 13.86 24.04
N ILE A 171 -3.07 12.66 24.57
CA ILE A 171 -3.35 12.44 25.99
C ILE A 171 -2.19 12.93 26.85
N LEU A 172 -0.94 12.61 26.48
CA LEU A 172 0.25 13.09 27.19
C LEU A 172 0.35 14.62 27.22
N LYS A 173 0.04 15.31 26.11
CA LYS A 173 0.00 16.77 26.09
C LYS A 173 -1.07 17.34 27.00
N GLN A 174 -2.26 16.73 27.02
CA GLN A 174 -3.33 17.17 27.91
C GLN A 174 -2.94 17.01 29.38
N LEU A 175 -2.42 15.83 29.75
CA LEU A 175 -1.92 15.59 31.11
C LEU A 175 -0.81 16.56 31.51
N GLN A 176 0.10 16.88 30.60
CA GLN A 176 1.14 17.89 30.86
C GLN A 176 0.55 19.27 31.13
N GLN A 177 -0.50 19.66 30.41
CA GLN A 177 -1.21 20.93 30.61
C GLN A 177 -1.91 20.95 31.98
N ASP A 178 -2.62 19.88 32.33
CA ASP A 178 -3.38 19.76 33.57
C ASP A 178 -2.45 19.78 34.79
N VAL A 179 -1.30 19.09 34.71
CA VAL A 179 -0.26 19.12 35.75
C VAL A 179 0.32 20.53 35.90
N HIS A 180 0.52 21.26 34.80
CA HIS A 180 1.03 22.64 34.87
C HIS A 180 0.04 23.58 35.57
N VAL A 181 -1.25 23.46 35.23
CA VAL A 181 -2.32 24.23 35.89
C VAL A 181 -2.37 23.89 37.38
N MET A 182 -2.39 22.61 37.73
CA MET A 182 -2.42 22.16 39.13
C MET A 182 -1.24 22.72 39.93
N LYS A 183 -0.04 22.70 39.37
CA LYS A 183 1.16 23.26 40.00
C LYS A 183 1.05 24.78 40.19
N SER A 184 0.49 25.49 39.22
CA SER A 184 0.27 26.94 39.34
C SER A 184 -0.73 27.31 40.44
N LEU A 185 -1.79 26.50 40.61
CA LEU A 185 -2.78 26.68 41.67
C LEU A 185 -2.19 26.39 43.06
N MET A 186 -1.37 25.34 43.21
CA MET A 186 -0.69 25.05 44.48
C MET A 186 0.28 26.17 44.90
N ASN A 187 1.01 26.73 43.94
CA ASN A 187 1.93 27.84 44.20
C ASN A 187 1.19 29.15 44.56
N ALA A 188 0.02 29.38 43.97
CA ALA A 188 -0.81 30.55 44.32
C ALA A 188 -1.42 30.42 45.71
N ASN A 189 -1.85 29.22 46.12
CA ASN A 189 -2.51 28.99 47.41
C ASN A 189 -1.53 29.04 48.60
N THR A 190 -0.27 28.65 48.39
CA THR A 190 0.79 28.75 49.41
C THR A 190 1.26 30.19 49.66
N ALA A 191 1.11 31.09 48.68
CA ALA A 191 1.42 32.50 48.85
C ALA A 191 0.36 33.27 49.67
N THR A 192 -0.88 32.78 49.71
CA THR A 192 -1.98 33.40 50.46
C THR A 192 -2.04 33.02 51.93
N GLU A 193 -1.38 31.96 52.38
CA GLU A 193 -1.37 31.53 53.79
C GLU A 193 -0.28 32.19 54.65
N HIS A 194 0.55 33.08 54.08
CA HIS A 194 1.66 33.77 54.75
C HIS A 194 1.38 35.26 55.10
N PHE A 195 0.12 35.69 55.11
CA PHE A 195 -0.31 37.02 55.55
C PHE A 195 -1.33 36.97 56.67
#